data_AF-A0A8T5RSW0-F1
#
_entry.id   AF-A0A8T5RSW0-F1
#
_cell.length_a   1.000
_cell.length_b   1.000
_cell.length_c   1.000
_cell.angle_alpha   90.00
_cell.angle_beta   90.00
_cell.angle_gamma   90.00
#
_symmetry.space_group_name_H-M   'P 1'
#
loop_
_entity.id
_entity.type
_entity.pdbx_description
1 polymer ?
#
loop_
_entity_poly.entity_id
_entity_poly.type
_entity_poly.pdbx_seq_one_letter_code
_entity_poly.pdbx_strand_id
1 'polypeptide(L)'
;MYDAIDQSYPKILFFSSSHCAPCVPISDMLKRINLSMFGKKLRIEKISIDLEENRHLTQEYRITSVPTLIIADKKLSVNIAEEEIIDAILYAFITSVKL
;
A
#
# COMPACT_ATOMS: atom_id res chain seq x y z
N MET A 1 -16.81 -19.45 -14.57
CA MET A 1 -17.45 -18.20 -15.03
C MET A 1 -16.55 -17.09 -14.52
N TYR A 2 -15.99 -16.28 -15.43
CA TYR A 2 -14.78 -15.45 -15.26
C TYR A 2 -14.61 -14.75 -13.91
N ASP A 3 -13.59 -15.15 -13.14
CA ASP A 3 -12.94 -14.29 -12.13
C ASP A 3 -12.19 -13.20 -12.88
N ALA A 4 -12.89 -12.12 -13.25
CA ALA A 4 -12.24 -10.90 -13.67
C ALA A 4 -11.45 -10.41 -12.46
N ILE A 5 -10.12 -10.48 -12.53
CA ILE A 5 -9.24 -9.73 -11.65
C ILE A 5 -9.68 -8.28 -11.82
N ASP A 6 -10.38 -7.73 -10.83
CA ASP A 6 -10.85 -6.35 -10.84
C ASP A 6 -9.62 -5.43 -10.75
N GLN A 7 -9.01 -5.16 -11.90
CA GLN A 7 -7.87 -4.24 -12.08
C GLN A 7 -8.27 -2.79 -11.76
N SER A 8 -9.51 -2.54 -11.34
CA SER A 8 -10.01 -1.21 -11.01
C SER A 8 -9.40 -0.63 -9.74
N TYR A 9 -8.95 -1.48 -8.79
CA TYR A 9 -8.40 -1.03 -7.51
C TYR A 9 -6.86 -1.01 -7.54
N PRO A 10 -6.20 0.09 -7.11
CA PRO A 10 -4.75 0.16 -7.12
C PRO A 10 -4.14 -0.86 -6.18
N LYS A 11 -3.02 -1.45 -6.61
CA LYS A 11 -2.18 -2.29 -5.76
C LYS A 11 -1.44 -1.39 -4.76
N ILE A 12 -1.53 -1.72 -3.48
CA ILE A 12 -0.85 -1.01 -2.39
C ILE A 12 0.22 -1.94 -1.83
N LEU A 13 1.48 -1.54 -1.93
CA LEU A 13 2.58 -2.26 -1.28
C LEU A 13 2.89 -1.61 0.05
N PHE A 14 2.84 -2.37 1.14
CA PHE A 14 3.15 -1.90 2.49
C PHE A 14 4.41 -2.59 3.02
N PHE A 15 5.54 -1.90 2.93
CA PHE A 15 6.81 -2.36 3.47
C PHE A 15 6.86 -2.13 4.98
N SER A 16 7.11 -3.20 5.73
CA SER A 16 7.11 -3.29 7.19
C SER A 16 8.26 -4.19 7.66
N SER A 17 8.50 -4.25 8.96
CA SER A 17 9.29 -5.33 9.60
C SER A 17 8.53 -5.95 10.77
N SER A 18 9.05 -7.07 11.29
CA SER A 18 8.60 -7.75 12.51
C SER A 18 8.70 -6.88 13.76
N HIS A 19 9.72 -6.03 13.81
CA HIS A 19 9.99 -5.10 14.92
C HIS A 19 9.80 -3.65 14.48
N CYS A 20 8.58 -3.30 14.08
CA CYS A 20 8.22 -1.94 13.64
C CYS A 20 7.02 -1.39 14.40
N ALA A 21 7.26 -0.76 15.55
CA ALA A 21 6.24 0.00 16.27
C ALA A 21 5.50 1.05 15.40
N PRO A 22 6.20 1.88 14.58
CA PRO A 22 5.50 2.86 13.74
C PRO A 22 4.67 2.25 12.61
N CYS A 23 4.81 0.95 12.31
CA CYS A 23 4.01 0.26 11.28
C CYS A 23 2.60 -0.11 11.78
N VAL A 24 2.38 -0.21 13.09
CA VAL A 24 1.08 -0.56 13.67
C VAL A 24 -0.03 0.43 13.29
N PRO A 25 0.11 1.75 13.53
CA PRO A 25 -0.93 2.70 13.16
C PRO A 25 -1.20 2.73 11.65
N ILE A 26 -0.17 2.56 10.81
CA ILE A 26 -0.32 2.49 9.34
C ILE A 26 -1.14 1.25 8.95
N SER A 27 -0.87 0.10 9.57
CA SER A 27 -1.65 -1.10 9.34
C SER A 27 -3.13 -0.91 9.71
N ASP A 28 -3.43 -0.16 10.77
CA ASP A 28 -4.80 0.06 11.21
C ASP A 28 -5.52 1.10 10.35
N MET A 29 -4.82 2.16 9.91
CA MET A 29 -5.33 3.10 8.89
C MET A 29 -5.71 2.37 7.61
N LEU A 30 -4.82 1.53 7.06
CA LEU A 30 -5.09 0.74 5.86
C LEU A 30 -6.31 -0.18 6.01
N LYS A 31 -6.46 -0.83 7.18
CA LYS A 31 -7.65 -1.66 7.47
C LYS A 31 -8.92 -0.82 7.50
N ARG A 32 -8.91 0.33 8.18
CA ARG A 32 -10.07 1.24 8.27
C ARG A 32 -10.45 1.79 6.90
N ILE A 33 -9.48 2.30 6.14
CA ILE A 33 -9.71 2.82 4.78
C ILE A 33 -10.30 1.72 3.89
N ASN A 34 -9.69 0.52 3.89
CA ASN A 34 -10.17 -0.58 3.07
C ASN A 34 -11.61 -0.99 3.43
N LEU A 35 -11.93 -1.06 4.72
CA LEU A 35 -13.26 -1.44 5.19
C LEU A 35 -14.30 -0.36 4.91
N SER A 36 -14.04 0.87 5.37
CA SER A 36 -15.04 1.94 5.45
C SER A 36 -15.23 2.69 4.13
N MET A 37 -14.18 2.83 3.31
CA MET A 37 -14.26 3.61 2.06
C MET A 37 -14.33 2.73 0.82
N PHE A 38 -13.65 1.58 0.83
CA PHE A 38 -13.50 0.74 -0.36
C PHE A 38 -14.17 -0.63 -0.25
N GLY A 39 -14.93 -0.90 0.83
CA GLY A 39 -15.73 -2.11 0.97
C GLY A 39 -14.92 -3.41 0.88
N LYS A 40 -13.70 -3.43 1.43
CA LYS A 40 -12.72 -4.53 1.39
C LYS A 40 -12.14 -4.87 0.01
N LYS A 41 -12.18 -3.93 -0.94
CA LYS A 41 -11.71 -4.14 -2.31
C LYS A 41 -10.26 -3.71 -2.56
N LEU A 42 -9.61 -2.98 -1.64
CA LEU A 42 -8.20 -2.62 -1.82
C LEU A 42 -7.31 -3.86 -1.74
N ARG A 43 -6.36 -3.93 -2.67
CA ARG A 43 -5.34 -4.97 -2.74
C ARG A 43 -4.09 -4.50 -2.00
N ILE A 44 -4.03 -4.81 -0.70
CA ILE A 44 -2.91 -4.44 0.17
C ILE A 44 -1.99 -5.63 0.34
N GLU A 45 -0.76 -5.51 -0.16
CA GLU A 45 0.30 -6.50 -0.01
C GLU A 45 1.29 -6.02 1.05
N LYS A 46 1.31 -6.68 2.21
CA LYS A 46 2.29 -6.39 3.26
C LYS A 46 3.58 -7.15 2.95
N ILE A 47 4.67 -6.40 2.79
CA ILE A 47 6.00 -6.94 2.48
C ILE A 47 6.88 -6.76 3.72
N SER A 48 7.42 -7.86 4.23
CA SER A 48 8.39 -7.82 5.32
C SER A 48 9.80 -7.65 4.76
N ILE A 49 10.51 -6.60 5.19
CA ILE A 49 11.92 -6.37 4.80
C ILE A 49 12.89 -7.34 5.49
N ASP A 50 12.44 -8.08 6.50
CA ASP A 50 13.26 -9.05 7.23
C ASP A 50 13.40 -10.39 6.49
N LEU A 51 12.60 -10.61 5.44
CA LEU A 51 12.57 -11.86 4.68
C LEU A 51 13.45 -11.75 3.44
N GLU A 52 14.39 -12.68 3.26
CA GLU A 52 15.31 -12.67 2.11
C GLU A 52 14.57 -12.78 0.77
N GLU A 53 13.43 -13.49 0.68
CA GLU A 53 12.67 -13.55 -0.57
C GLU A 53 12.16 -12.18 -1.04
N ASN A 54 11.98 -11.22 -0.12
CA ASN A 54 11.49 -9.88 -0.44
C ASN A 54 12.60 -8.88 -0.76
N ARG A 55 13.87 -9.29 -0.67
CA ARG A 55 15.02 -8.41 -0.87
C ARG A 55 15.02 -7.74 -2.25
N HIS A 56 14.58 -8.47 -3.29
CA HIS A 56 14.44 -7.93 -4.63
C HIS A 56 13.43 -6.77 -4.68
N LEU A 57 12.28 -6.87 -4.00
CA LEU A 57 11.28 -5.81 -3.91
C LEU A 57 11.82 -4.59 -3.16
N THR A 58 12.53 -4.79 -2.05
CA THR A 58 13.16 -3.70 -1.30
C THR A 58 14.14 -2.92 -2.17
N GLN A 59 14.90 -3.60 -3.04
CA GLN A 59 15.82 -2.97 -3.99
C GLN A 59 15.09 -2.26 -5.14
N GLU A 60 14.12 -2.92 -5.76
CA GLU A 60 13.32 -2.41 -6.88
C GLU A 60 12.63 -1.08 -6.50
N TYR A 61 11.97 -1.05 -5.33
CA TYR A 61 11.25 0.13 -4.82
C TYR A 61 12.13 1.08 -4.01
N ARG A 62 13.44 0.82 -3.93
CA ARG A 62 14.44 1.63 -3.21
C ARG A 62 14.00 1.95 -1.78
N ILE A 63 13.57 0.92 -1.05
CA ILE A 63 13.05 1.06 0.31
C ILE A 63 14.22 1.22 1.28
N THR A 64 14.28 2.39 1.93
CA THR A 64 15.37 2.77 2.86
C THR A 64 14.90 2.81 4.32
N SER A 65 13.59 2.76 4.56
CA SER A 65 12.98 2.83 5.89
C SER A 65 11.60 2.18 5.90
N VAL A 66 11.15 1.74 7.07
CA VAL A 66 9.78 1.28 7.32
C VAL A 66 9.12 2.13 8.42
N PRO A 67 7.79 2.38 8.36
CA PRO A 67 6.88 1.97 7.30
C PRO A 67 7.10 2.74 5.99
N THR A 68 6.90 2.07 4.85
CA THR A 68 6.78 2.72 3.54
C THR A 68 5.60 2.15 2.78
N LEU A 69 4.78 3.01 2.17
CA LEU A 69 3.70 2.64 1.27
C LEU A 69 4.06 3.01 -0.17
N ILE A 70 3.81 2.10 -1.10
CA ILE A 70 3.81 2.39 -2.53
C ILE A 70 2.37 2.24 -3.04
N ILE A 71 1.82 3.32 -3.58
CA ILE A 71 0.44 3.40 -4.09
C ILE A 71 0.53 4.03 -5.48
N ALA A 72 0.38 3.21 -6.53
CA ALA A 72 0.71 3.59 -7.90
C ALA A 72 2.13 4.17 -8.03
N ASP A 73 2.27 5.44 -8.41
CA ASP A 73 3.53 6.17 -8.55
C ASP A 73 3.93 6.93 -7.27
N LYS A 74 3.11 6.90 -6.21
CA LYS A 74 3.36 7.59 -4.94
C LYS A 74 4.09 6.69 -3.97
N LYS A 75 5.16 7.23 -3.37
CA LYS A 75 5.89 6.64 -2.24
C LYS A 75 5.68 7.50 -1.00
N LEU A 76 5.05 6.93 0.02
CA LEU A 76 4.83 7.57 1.32
C LEU A 76 5.74 6.88 2.35
N SER A 77 6.59 7.64 3.05
CA SER A 77 7.55 7.11 4.00
C SER A 77 7.65 8.03 5.21
N VAL A 78 7.59 7.46 6.42
CA VAL A 78 7.70 8.18 7.71
C VAL A 78 6.56 9.20 7.95
N ASN A 79 6.01 9.26 9.17
CA ASN A 79 4.95 10.22 9.55
C ASN A 79 3.75 10.29 8.60
N ILE A 80 3.36 9.15 8.01
CA ILE A 80 2.29 9.07 7.02
C ILE A 80 0.94 9.37 7.70
N ALA A 81 0.22 10.37 7.20
CA ALA A 81 -1.12 10.71 7.66
C ALA A 81 -2.21 9.90 6.91
N GLU A 82 -3.39 9.76 7.52
CA GLU A 82 -4.49 9.00 6.92
C GLU A 82 -4.99 9.66 5.63
N GLU A 83 -5.05 11.00 5.59
CA GLU A 83 -5.43 11.75 4.38
C GLU A 83 -4.47 11.51 3.19
N GLU A 84 -3.16 11.41 3.43
CA GLU A 84 -2.18 11.19 2.36
C GLU A 84 -2.37 9.81 1.70
N ILE A 85 -2.75 8.81 2.49
CA ILE A 85 -3.05 7.46 1.99
C ILE A 85 -4.31 7.51 1.12
N ILE A 86 -5.35 8.20 1.57
CA ILE A 86 -6.61 8.33 0.84
C ILE A 86 -6.37 9.06 -0.48
N ASP A 87 -5.68 10.19 -0.46
CA ASP A 87 -5.37 10.99 -1.64
C ASP A 87 -4.56 10.19 -2.66
N ALA A 88 -3.55 9.45 -2.22
CA ALA A 88 -2.76 8.60 -3.10
C ALA A 88 -3.60 7.47 -3.74
N ILE A 89 -4.52 6.87 -2.98
CA ILE A 89 -5.44 5.86 -3.49
C ILE A 89 -6.38 6.46 -4.54
N LEU A 90 -7.02 7.59 -4.23
CA LEU A 90 -7.95 8.27 -5.14
C LEU A 90 -7.25 8.74 -6.42
N TYR A 91 -6.04 9.31 -6.30
CA TYR A 91 -5.21 9.66 -7.45
C TYR A 91 -4.92 8.44 -8.34
N ALA A 92 -4.59 7.30 -7.74
CA ALA A 92 -4.35 6.07 -8.47
C ALA A 92 -5.60 5.55 -9.21
N PHE A 93 -6.80 5.73 -8.65
CA PHE A 93 -8.05 5.44 -9.37
C PHE A 93 -8.27 6.38 -10.56
N ILE A 94 -8.08 7.69 -10.35
CA ILE A 94 -8.35 8.68 -11.40
C ILE A 94 -7.40 8.47 -12.58
N THR A 95 -6.13 8.15 -12.31
CA THR A 95 -5.12 7.92 -13.34
C THR A 95 -5.20 6.55 -14.02
N SER A 96 -5.82 5.54 -13.38
CA SER A 96 -6.02 4.21 -13.99
C SER A 96 -7.19 4.17 -14.98
N VAL A 97 -8.13 5.13 -14.88
CA VAL A 97 -9.19 5.32 -15.86
C VAL A 97 -8.59 6.00 -17.10
N LYS A 98 -8.24 5.19 -18.10
CA LYS A 98 -8.00 5.69 -19.46
C LYS A 98 -9.32 6.27 -19.99
N LEU A 99 -9.38 7.58 -20.17
CA LEU A 99 -10.41 8.24 -20.98
C LEU A 99 -10.29 7.81 -22.44
#